data_AF-A0AAE4NWP1-F1
#
_entry.id   AF-A0AAE4NWP1-F1
#
_cell.length_a   1.000
_cell.length_b   1.000
_cell.length_c   1.000
_cell.angle_alpha   90.00
_cell.angle_beta   90.00
_cell.angle_gamma   90.00
#
_symmetry.space_group_name_H-M   'P 1'
#
loop_
_entity.id
_entity.type
_entity.pdbx_description
1 polymer ?
#
loop_
_entity_poly.entity_id
_entity_poly.type
_entity_poly.pdbx_seq_one_letter_code
_entity_poly.pdbx_strand_id
1 'polypeptide(L)'
;MKAKREALAGLFTAMKEGKVDGDIIDLLLLINSIRGIYTTSSCSGRIGIIEEPALGAKPLSRWLVKVHRPIKFEEAREALGDAREGLIFLKSQPPIFHIVAEDRKRAKKLHEIGLASGFKYTTFKVISSRYLVEINATEYLTAPLGKDGKVLVDEGYLRFAVEVGNSMLKRSKGRLPRLEENFRKLREELGEDELFYELAEKFEMGNWRIP
;
A
#
# COMPACT_ATOMS: atom_id res chain seq x y z
N MET A 1 -20.30 10.16 -10.49
CA MET A 1 -19.04 10.41 -11.25
C MET A 1 -18.56 9.12 -11.93
N LYS A 2 -18.28 9.13 -13.24
CA LYS A 2 -17.79 7.96 -14.01
C LYS A 2 -16.53 7.33 -13.40
N ALA A 3 -15.55 8.16 -13.05
CA ALA A 3 -14.27 7.71 -12.49
C ALA A 3 -14.41 6.97 -11.14
N LYS A 4 -15.30 7.44 -10.24
CA LYS A 4 -15.57 6.74 -8.98
C LYS A 4 -16.21 5.37 -9.21
N ARG A 5 -17.17 5.28 -10.13
CA ARG A 5 -17.83 4.00 -10.50
C ARG A 5 -16.81 2.99 -11.04
N GLU A 6 -15.90 3.42 -11.92
CA GLU A 6 -14.82 2.59 -12.46
C GLU A 6 -13.84 2.13 -11.37
N ALA A 7 -13.45 3.03 -10.47
CA ALA A 7 -12.54 2.71 -9.37
C ALA A 7 -13.15 1.69 -8.38
N LEU A 8 -14.43 1.86 -8.02
CA LEU A 8 -15.15 0.93 -7.15
C LEU A 8 -15.34 -0.45 -7.80
N ALA A 9 -15.72 -0.48 -9.09
CA ALA A 9 -15.81 -1.73 -9.85
C ALA A 9 -14.46 -2.45 -9.89
N GLY A 10 -13.36 -1.71 -10.11
CA GLY A 10 -12.01 -2.24 -10.06
C GLY A 10 -11.64 -2.80 -8.69
N LEU A 11 -11.95 -2.08 -7.60
CA LEU A 11 -11.73 -2.55 -6.23
C LEU A 11 -12.48 -3.84 -5.94
N PHE A 12 -13.79 -3.89 -6.19
CA PHE A 12 -14.62 -5.07 -5.89
C PHE A 12 -14.21 -6.29 -6.73
N THR A 13 -13.86 -6.09 -8.00
CA THR A 13 -13.29 -7.15 -8.84
C THR A 13 -11.99 -7.67 -8.24
N ALA A 14 -11.06 -6.77 -7.88
CA ALA A 14 -9.79 -7.16 -7.28
C ALA A 14 -9.97 -7.89 -5.93
N MET A 15 -10.99 -7.52 -5.13
CA MET A 15 -11.33 -8.21 -3.89
C MET A 15 -11.81 -9.64 -4.16
N LYS A 16 -12.74 -9.83 -5.12
CA LYS A 16 -13.22 -11.16 -5.51
C LYS A 16 -12.10 -12.07 -6.05
N GLU A 17 -11.14 -11.48 -6.74
CA GLU A 17 -9.98 -12.18 -7.29
C GLU A 17 -8.85 -12.40 -6.26
N GLY A 18 -9.01 -11.95 -5.02
CA GLY A 18 -7.98 -12.08 -3.97
C GLY A 18 -6.71 -11.25 -4.24
N LYS A 19 -6.80 -10.21 -5.08
CA LYS A 19 -5.69 -9.33 -5.46
C LYS A 19 -5.50 -8.13 -4.53
N VAL A 20 -6.40 -7.93 -3.57
CA VAL A 20 -6.31 -6.88 -2.55
C VAL A 20 -5.67 -7.44 -1.29
N ASP A 21 -4.75 -6.68 -0.71
CA ASP A 21 -4.10 -7.01 0.55
C ASP A 21 -5.16 -7.13 1.67
N GLY A 22 -5.34 -8.34 2.20
CA GLY A 22 -6.43 -8.66 3.12
C GLY A 22 -6.47 -7.80 4.39
N ASP A 23 -5.32 -7.34 4.87
CA ASP A 23 -5.17 -6.55 6.09
C ASP A 23 -5.54 -5.07 5.96
N ILE A 24 -5.94 -4.62 4.76
CA ILE A 24 -6.48 -3.27 4.53
C ILE A 24 -7.85 -3.27 3.87
N ILE A 25 -8.49 -4.42 3.63
CA ILE A 25 -9.80 -4.49 2.97
C ILE A 25 -10.82 -3.61 3.71
N ASP A 26 -10.96 -3.78 5.02
CA ASP A 26 -11.94 -3.02 5.82
C ASP A 26 -11.68 -1.51 5.75
N LEU A 27 -10.41 -1.10 5.78
CA LEU A 27 -10.03 0.31 5.62
C LEU A 27 -10.39 0.85 4.22
N LEU A 28 -10.18 0.06 3.17
CA LEU A 28 -10.54 0.46 1.80
C LEU A 28 -12.06 0.59 1.64
N LEU A 29 -12.84 -0.33 2.22
CA LEU A 29 -14.30 -0.25 2.22
C LEU A 29 -14.77 1.00 2.98
N LEU A 30 -14.21 1.25 4.18
CA LEU A 30 -14.49 2.46 4.96
C LEU A 30 -14.18 3.74 4.17
N ILE A 31 -13.02 3.84 3.53
CA ILE A 31 -12.65 5.05 2.77
C ILE A 31 -13.63 5.26 1.60
N ASN A 32 -14.01 4.20 0.91
CA ASN A 32 -14.85 4.29 -0.28
C ASN A 32 -16.34 4.52 0.02
N SER A 33 -16.81 4.20 1.23
CA SER A 33 -18.17 4.53 1.68
C SER A 33 -18.35 6.01 2.05
N ILE A 34 -17.27 6.80 2.12
CA ILE A 34 -17.31 8.23 2.45
C ILE A 34 -17.66 9.06 1.21
N ARG A 35 -18.61 9.98 1.38
CA ARG A 35 -19.07 10.88 0.32
C ARG A 35 -17.95 11.76 -0.24
N GLY A 36 -17.84 11.79 -1.57
CA GLY A 36 -16.95 12.70 -2.29
C GLY A 36 -15.47 12.32 -2.27
N ILE A 37 -15.13 11.10 -1.82
CA ILE A 37 -13.78 10.53 -1.97
C ILE A 37 -13.84 9.09 -2.48
N TYR A 38 -12.75 8.58 -3.06
CA TYR A 38 -12.61 7.17 -3.45
C TYR A 38 -11.14 6.77 -3.60
N THR A 39 -10.83 5.48 -3.40
CA THR A 39 -9.48 4.95 -3.63
C THR A 39 -9.27 4.58 -5.09
N THR A 40 -8.02 4.60 -5.55
CA THR A 40 -7.65 4.15 -6.92
C THR A 40 -6.63 3.03 -6.91
N SER A 41 -5.62 3.11 -6.05
CA SER A 41 -4.67 2.04 -5.81
C SER A 41 -4.13 2.15 -4.38
N SER A 42 -3.90 1.00 -3.76
CA SER A 42 -3.43 0.93 -2.38
C SER A 42 -2.58 -0.33 -2.19
N CYS A 43 -1.69 -0.30 -1.20
CA CYS A 43 -0.91 -1.45 -0.76
C CYS A 43 -0.72 -1.34 0.76
N SER A 44 -0.80 -2.45 1.48
CA SER A 44 -0.70 -2.47 2.94
C SER A 44 0.74 -2.44 3.45
N GLY A 45 1.72 -2.26 2.56
CA GLY A 45 3.14 -2.34 2.85
C GLY A 45 3.67 -3.75 2.60
N ARG A 46 4.93 -3.82 2.17
CA ARG A 46 5.57 -5.05 1.72
C ARG A 46 7.05 -5.09 2.04
N ILE A 47 7.56 -6.29 2.19
CA ILE A 47 8.99 -6.57 2.29
C ILE A 47 9.34 -7.70 1.33
N GLY A 48 10.54 -7.67 0.77
CA GLY A 48 10.97 -8.69 -0.16
C GLY A 48 12.39 -8.47 -0.67
N ILE A 49 12.86 -9.44 -1.44
CA ILE A 49 14.11 -9.35 -2.19
C ILE A 49 13.77 -9.16 -3.66
N ILE A 50 14.40 -8.18 -4.27
CA ILE A 50 14.20 -7.81 -5.67
C ILE A 50 15.56 -7.75 -6.35
N GLU A 51 15.63 -8.22 -7.59
CA GLU A 51 16.76 -7.95 -8.47
C GLU A 51 16.36 -6.89 -9.51
N GLU A 52 17.25 -5.93 -9.77
CA GLU A 52 17.06 -4.83 -10.70
C GLU A 52 18.18 -4.84 -11.74
N PRO A 53 17.86 -4.97 -13.05
CA PRO A 53 18.90 -5.07 -14.10
C PRO A 53 19.89 -3.90 -14.11
N ALA A 54 19.43 -2.71 -13.73
CA ALA A 54 20.26 -1.53 -13.53
C ALA A 54 19.63 -0.60 -12.48
N LEU A 55 20.44 0.31 -11.93
CA LEU A 55 19.94 1.37 -11.04
C LEU A 55 18.84 2.17 -11.73
N GLY A 56 17.66 2.23 -11.11
CA GLY A 56 16.51 2.95 -11.66
C GLY A 56 15.70 2.18 -12.71
N ALA A 57 16.10 0.96 -13.11
CA ALA A 57 15.37 0.13 -14.07
C ALA A 57 14.19 -0.64 -13.45
N LYS A 58 13.41 0.05 -12.59
CA LYS A 58 12.29 -0.53 -11.83
C LYS A 58 11.27 -1.32 -12.68
N PRO A 59 10.92 -0.93 -13.92
CA PRO A 59 9.96 -1.70 -14.74
C PRO A 59 10.44 -3.10 -15.12
N LEU A 60 11.75 -3.33 -15.13
CA LEU A 60 12.36 -4.61 -15.48
C LEU A 60 12.76 -5.43 -14.25
N SER A 61 12.48 -4.93 -13.04
CA SER A 61 12.86 -5.59 -11.80
C SER A 61 12.02 -6.83 -11.53
N ARG A 62 12.66 -7.87 -11.00
CA ARG A 62 12.01 -9.13 -10.64
C ARG A 62 12.05 -9.33 -9.13
N TRP A 63 10.89 -9.57 -8.53
CA TRP A 63 10.82 -9.98 -7.12
C TRP A 63 11.22 -11.45 -7.02
N LEU A 64 12.28 -11.72 -6.27
CA LEU A 64 12.69 -13.08 -5.89
C LEU A 64 11.77 -13.61 -4.78
N VAL A 65 11.42 -12.71 -3.85
CA VAL A 65 10.36 -12.93 -2.86
C VAL A 65 9.67 -11.63 -2.55
N LYS A 66 8.35 -11.65 -2.34
CA LYS A 66 7.55 -10.48 -1.99
C LYS A 66 6.41 -10.90 -1.07
N VAL A 67 6.39 -10.34 0.14
CA VAL A 67 5.35 -10.61 1.13
C VAL A 67 4.83 -9.33 1.76
N HIS A 68 3.58 -9.36 2.22
CA HIS A 68 2.89 -8.26 2.91
C HIS A 68 2.87 -8.46 4.43
N ARG A 69 3.69 -9.40 4.93
CA ARG A 69 3.90 -9.76 6.34
C ARG A 69 5.40 -9.73 6.64
N PRO A 70 5.83 -9.80 7.92
CA PRO A 70 7.23 -10.03 8.22
C PRO A 70 7.78 -11.26 7.48
N ILE A 71 8.93 -11.08 6.82
CA ILE A 71 9.63 -12.16 6.11
C ILE A 71 10.50 -12.94 7.10
N LYS A 72 10.54 -14.27 6.95
CA LYS A 72 11.43 -15.12 7.75
C LYS A 72 12.85 -15.07 7.18
N PHE A 73 13.85 -15.25 8.04
CA PHE A 73 15.24 -15.30 7.60
C PHE A 73 15.48 -16.38 6.53
N GLU A 74 14.98 -17.60 6.75
CA GLU A 74 15.14 -18.70 5.77
C GLU A 74 14.45 -18.39 4.43
N GLU A 75 13.26 -17.78 4.46
CA GLU A 75 12.55 -17.36 3.25
C GLU A 75 13.36 -16.33 2.45
N ALA A 76 14.05 -15.41 3.14
CA ALA A 76 14.96 -14.46 2.50
C ALA A 76 16.23 -15.15 1.96
N ARG A 77 16.80 -16.10 2.72
CA ARG A 77 18.01 -16.84 2.33
C ARG A 77 17.77 -17.71 1.11
N GLU A 78 16.65 -18.43 1.07
CA GLU A 78 16.25 -19.29 -0.06
C GLU A 78 16.01 -18.47 -1.32
N ALA A 79 15.30 -17.35 -1.22
CA ALA A 79 15.00 -16.48 -2.36
C ALA A 79 16.26 -15.92 -3.05
N LEU A 80 17.38 -15.76 -2.33
CA LEU A 80 18.65 -15.33 -2.93
C LEU A 80 19.23 -16.35 -3.91
N GLY A 81 18.89 -17.64 -3.79
CA GLY A 81 19.33 -18.67 -4.73
C GLY A 81 18.77 -18.51 -6.14
N ASP A 82 17.67 -17.78 -6.30
CA ASP A 82 17.03 -17.51 -7.58
C ASP A 82 17.58 -16.26 -8.29
N ALA A 83 18.48 -15.53 -7.66
CA ALA A 83 19.07 -14.31 -8.22
C ALA A 83 19.95 -14.63 -9.44
N ARG A 84 19.86 -13.81 -10.50
CA ARG A 84 20.57 -14.07 -11.76
C ARG A 84 21.34 -12.86 -12.29
N GLU A 85 20.72 -11.70 -12.31
CA GLU A 85 21.28 -10.52 -13.01
C GLU A 85 20.96 -9.23 -12.28
N GLY A 86 21.85 -8.24 -12.41
CA GLY A 86 21.62 -6.91 -11.87
C GLY A 86 21.83 -6.83 -10.36
N LEU A 87 21.37 -5.74 -9.76
CA LEU A 87 21.54 -5.45 -8.34
C LEU A 87 20.45 -6.13 -7.51
N ILE A 88 20.86 -6.83 -6.45
CA ILE A 88 19.97 -7.53 -5.54
C ILE A 88 19.77 -6.66 -4.31
N PHE A 89 18.51 -6.37 -3.97
CA PHE A 89 18.16 -5.54 -2.82
C PHE A 89 17.13 -6.24 -1.92
N LEU A 90 17.31 -6.11 -0.61
CA LEU A 90 16.19 -6.21 0.33
C LEU A 90 15.47 -4.87 0.35
N LYS A 91 14.17 -4.87 0.05
CA LYS A 91 13.32 -3.68 0.11
C LYS A 91 12.20 -3.89 1.12
N SER A 92 12.03 -2.93 2.02
CA SER A 92 10.82 -2.77 2.84
C SER A 92 10.17 -1.45 2.49
N GLN A 93 8.86 -1.48 2.21
CA GLN A 93 8.08 -0.33 1.80
C GLN A 93 6.81 -0.26 2.65
N PRO A 94 6.41 0.94 3.11
CA PRO A 94 5.28 1.11 4.00
C PRO A 94 3.93 1.00 3.26
N PRO A 95 2.79 1.01 3.98
CA PRO A 95 1.49 1.18 3.38
C PRO A 95 1.40 2.48 2.58
N ILE A 96 0.66 2.43 1.48
CA ILE A 96 0.43 3.55 0.56
C ILE A 96 -1.01 3.53 0.07
N PHE A 97 -1.66 4.69 0.05
CA PHE A 97 -3.04 4.85 -0.39
C PHE A 97 -3.17 6.02 -1.35
N HIS A 98 -3.75 5.78 -2.53
CA HIS A 98 -4.10 6.82 -3.48
C HIS A 98 -5.59 7.11 -3.42
N ILE A 99 -5.94 8.27 -2.87
CA ILE A 99 -7.33 8.67 -2.61
C ILE A 99 -7.63 9.93 -3.41
N VAL A 100 -8.64 9.87 -4.26
CA VAL A 100 -9.14 11.02 -5.00
C VAL A 100 -10.24 11.68 -4.20
N ALA A 101 -10.15 13.02 -4.06
CA ALA A 101 -11.21 13.86 -3.54
C ALA A 101 -11.92 14.61 -4.68
N GLU A 102 -13.23 14.84 -4.48
CA GLU A 102 -14.10 15.60 -5.39
C GLU A 102 -13.70 17.08 -5.47
N ASP A 103 -13.21 17.65 -4.36
CA ASP A 103 -12.83 19.05 -4.28
C ASP A 103 -11.57 19.28 -3.43
N ARG A 104 -11.05 20.51 -3.53
CA ARG A 104 -9.84 20.95 -2.83
C ARG A 104 -9.99 20.90 -1.29
N LYS A 105 -11.17 21.17 -0.75
CA LYS A 105 -11.41 21.18 0.71
C LYS A 105 -11.27 19.76 1.27
N ARG A 106 -11.93 18.79 0.63
CA ARG A 106 -11.80 17.36 0.95
C ARG A 106 -10.37 16.87 0.75
N ALA A 107 -9.70 17.27 -0.33
CA ALA A 107 -8.30 16.91 -0.56
C ALA A 107 -7.37 17.41 0.55
N LYS A 108 -7.56 18.66 1.02
CA LYS A 108 -6.81 19.21 2.16
C LYS A 108 -7.05 18.38 3.43
N LYS A 109 -8.30 18.00 3.69
CA LYS A 109 -8.66 17.15 4.84
C LYS A 109 -8.02 15.76 4.77
N LEU A 110 -8.00 15.11 3.60
CA LEU A 110 -7.30 13.83 3.39
C LEU A 110 -5.80 13.96 3.70
N HIS A 111 -5.18 15.05 3.25
CA HIS A 111 -3.78 15.33 3.52
C HIS A 111 -3.52 15.50 5.02
N GLU A 112 -4.36 16.28 5.72
CA GLU A 112 -4.30 16.45 7.18
C GLU A 112 -4.48 15.12 7.93
N ILE A 113 -5.43 14.28 7.50
CA ILE A 113 -5.65 12.94 8.07
C ILE A 113 -4.40 12.08 7.92
N GLY A 114 -3.80 12.01 6.73
CA GLY A 114 -2.56 11.26 6.52
C GLY A 114 -1.45 11.68 7.48
N LEU A 115 -1.18 13.00 7.57
CA LEU A 115 -0.17 13.54 8.48
C LEU A 115 -0.47 13.30 9.96
N ALA A 116 -1.74 13.45 10.35
CA ALA A 116 -2.22 13.22 11.71
C ALA A 116 -2.17 11.74 12.09
N SER A 117 -2.33 10.83 11.14
CA SER A 117 -2.18 9.38 11.33
C SER A 117 -0.73 8.90 11.30
N GLY A 118 0.23 9.81 11.13
CA GLY A 118 1.67 9.51 11.15
C GLY A 118 2.27 9.20 9.78
N PHE A 119 1.49 9.28 8.70
CA PHE A 119 1.98 9.12 7.32
C PHE A 119 2.62 10.42 6.83
N LYS A 120 3.87 10.66 7.23
CA LYS A 120 4.56 11.96 7.00
C LYS A 120 4.94 12.25 5.54
N TYR A 121 4.91 11.25 4.66
CA TYR A 121 5.07 11.44 3.21
C TYR A 121 3.72 11.56 2.49
N THR A 122 2.69 11.99 3.20
CA THR A 122 1.41 12.33 2.57
C THR A 122 1.60 13.55 1.67
N THR A 123 1.17 13.46 0.41
CA THR A 123 1.39 14.49 -0.62
C THR A 123 0.19 14.62 -1.57
N PHE A 124 0.09 15.75 -2.25
CA PHE A 124 -0.80 15.90 -3.41
C PHE A 124 -0.06 15.44 -4.67
N LYS A 125 -0.55 14.40 -5.34
CA LYS A 125 0.04 13.87 -6.58
C LYS A 125 -0.48 14.57 -7.83
N VAL A 126 -1.76 14.93 -7.84
CA VAL A 126 -2.42 15.58 -8.98
C VAL A 126 -3.39 16.61 -8.42
N ILE A 127 -3.31 17.83 -8.94
CA ILE A 127 -4.24 18.94 -8.64
C ILE A 127 -4.67 19.54 -9.98
N SER A 128 -5.46 18.80 -10.74
CA SER A 128 -5.98 19.26 -12.04
C SER A 128 -7.40 18.75 -12.27
N SER A 129 -7.59 17.71 -13.09
CA SER A 129 -8.88 17.06 -13.34
C SER A 129 -9.40 16.25 -12.14
N ARG A 130 -8.51 15.96 -11.18
CA ARG A 130 -8.80 15.26 -9.93
C ARG A 130 -7.86 15.76 -8.84
N TYR A 131 -8.31 15.73 -7.59
CA TYR A 131 -7.48 16.00 -6.42
C TYR A 131 -6.98 14.67 -5.84
N LEU A 132 -5.84 14.18 -6.33
CA LEU A 132 -5.27 12.92 -5.87
C LEU A 132 -4.30 13.15 -4.70
N VAL A 133 -4.62 12.58 -3.55
CA VAL A 133 -3.76 12.56 -2.36
C VAL A 133 -3.14 11.18 -2.22
N GLU A 134 -1.81 11.12 -2.10
CA GLU A 134 -1.07 9.91 -1.71
C GLU A 134 -0.83 9.99 -0.21
N ILE A 135 -1.34 9.03 0.57
CA ILE A 135 -1.02 8.86 1.99
C ILE A 135 0.09 7.82 2.08
N ASN A 136 1.25 8.21 2.60
CA ASN A 136 2.46 7.39 2.60
C ASN A 136 3.35 7.66 3.83
N ALA A 137 4.16 6.67 4.20
CA ALA A 137 4.98 6.67 5.41
C ALA A 137 6.46 6.88 5.10
N THR A 138 7.27 7.05 6.14
CA THR A 138 8.72 7.29 6.05
C THR A 138 9.56 6.02 6.09
N GLU A 139 8.99 4.90 6.54
CA GLU A 139 9.67 3.62 6.78
C GLU A 139 10.01 2.87 5.48
N TYR A 140 10.98 3.39 4.74
CA TYR A 140 11.58 2.72 3.59
C TYR A 140 12.94 2.11 3.97
N LEU A 141 13.20 0.91 3.46
CA LEU A 141 14.51 0.28 3.46
C LEU A 141 14.85 -0.16 2.04
N THR A 142 16.08 0.10 1.63
CA THR A 142 16.69 -0.51 0.44
C THR A 142 18.12 -0.85 0.82
N ALA A 143 18.38 -2.13 1.06
CA ALA A 143 19.68 -2.64 1.47
C ALA A 143 20.26 -3.51 0.35
N PRO A 144 21.45 -3.19 -0.19
CA PRO A 144 22.10 -4.04 -1.19
C PRO A 144 22.51 -5.36 -0.57
N LEU A 145 22.23 -6.47 -1.26
CA LEU A 145 22.58 -7.83 -0.84
C LEU A 145 23.61 -8.47 -1.77
N GLY A 146 23.69 -8.01 -3.02
CA GLY A 146 24.53 -8.65 -4.01
C GLY A 146 24.33 -8.10 -5.40
N LYS A 147 24.97 -8.74 -6.37
CA LYS A 147 24.91 -8.36 -7.77
C LYS A 147 25.17 -9.56 -8.70
N ASP A 148 24.48 -9.62 -9.82
CA ASP A 148 24.71 -10.57 -10.92
C ASP A 148 24.73 -12.02 -10.42
N GLY A 149 23.68 -12.40 -9.68
CA GLY A 149 23.52 -13.72 -9.07
C GLY A 149 24.45 -14.02 -7.89
N LYS A 150 25.39 -13.12 -7.57
CA LYS A 150 26.31 -13.27 -6.44
C LYS A 150 25.78 -12.54 -5.22
N VAL A 151 25.55 -13.28 -4.13
CA VAL A 151 25.32 -12.72 -2.80
C VAL A 151 26.66 -12.20 -2.27
N LEU A 152 26.70 -10.92 -1.89
CA LEU A 152 27.93 -10.24 -1.44
C LEU A 152 27.95 -9.98 0.07
N VAL A 153 26.88 -10.35 0.76
CA VAL A 153 26.71 -10.17 2.20
C VAL A 153 26.84 -11.50 2.92
N ASP A 154 27.36 -11.47 4.14
CA ASP A 154 27.38 -12.66 5.00
C ASP A 154 26.00 -12.90 5.66
N GLU A 155 25.90 -14.02 6.38
CA GLU A 155 24.68 -14.40 7.08
C GLU A 155 24.28 -13.39 8.16
N GLY A 156 25.27 -12.81 8.85
CA GLY A 156 25.05 -11.85 9.93
C GLY A 156 24.40 -10.56 9.40
N TYR A 157 24.91 -10.04 8.29
CA TYR A 157 24.33 -8.90 7.61
C TYR A 157 22.91 -9.22 7.12
N LEU A 158 22.68 -10.38 6.51
CA LEU A 158 21.35 -10.76 6.03
C LEU A 158 20.33 -10.81 7.18
N ARG A 159 20.71 -11.42 8.32
CA ARG A 159 19.87 -11.43 9.54
C ARG A 159 19.53 -10.02 10.00
N PHE A 160 20.53 -9.15 10.09
CA PHE A 160 20.35 -7.75 10.47
C PHE A 160 19.42 -7.01 9.49
N ALA A 161 19.64 -7.13 8.18
CA ALA A 161 18.82 -6.46 7.17
C ALA A 161 17.35 -6.92 7.20
N VAL A 162 17.12 -8.23 7.40
CA VAL A 162 15.77 -8.81 7.58
C VAL A 162 15.11 -8.28 8.85
N GLU A 163 15.83 -8.20 9.96
CA GLU A 163 15.32 -7.66 11.22
C GLU A 163 14.90 -6.19 11.10
N VAL A 164 15.78 -5.35 10.53
CA VAL A 164 15.50 -3.92 10.29
C VAL A 164 14.32 -3.77 9.33
N GLY A 165 14.30 -4.51 8.23
CA GLY A 165 13.20 -4.48 7.27
C GLY A 165 11.86 -4.87 7.90
N ASN A 166 11.83 -5.95 8.68
CA ASN A 166 10.64 -6.36 9.41
C ASN A 166 10.18 -5.31 10.41
N SER A 167 11.11 -4.65 11.09
CA SER A 167 10.82 -3.56 12.04
C SER A 167 10.21 -2.35 11.32
N MET A 168 10.72 -1.99 10.13
CA MET A 168 10.15 -0.92 9.28
C MET A 168 8.71 -1.26 8.83
N LEU A 169 8.48 -2.49 8.39
CA LEU A 169 7.14 -2.95 7.99
C LEU A 169 6.15 -2.93 9.16
N LYS A 170 6.54 -3.49 10.31
CA LYS A 170 5.70 -3.52 11.52
C LYS A 170 5.36 -2.11 12.00
N ARG A 171 6.36 -1.23 12.08
CA ARG A 171 6.18 0.16 12.52
C ARG A 171 5.22 0.93 11.62
N SER A 172 5.35 0.77 10.29
CA SER A 172 4.49 1.46 9.34
C SER A 172 3.06 0.92 9.33
N LYS A 173 2.86 -0.40 9.38
CA LYS A 173 1.54 -1.02 9.53
C LYS A 173 0.87 -0.66 10.87
N GLY A 174 1.64 -0.47 11.93
CA GLY A 174 1.14 -0.02 13.24
C GLY A 174 0.41 1.34 13.21
N ARG A 175 0.50 2.09 12.11
CA ARG A 175 -0.23 3.36 11.90
C ARG A 175 -1.64 3.18 11.34
N LEU A 176 -1.97 2.00 10.80
CA LEU A 176 -3.26 1.72 10.16
C LEU A 176 -4.46 1.93 11.09
N PRO A 177 -4.46 1.48 12.37
CA PRO A 177 -5.59 1.70 13.27
C PRO A 177 -5.91 3.20 13.47
N ARG A 178 -4.88 4.04 13.57
CA ARG A 178 -5.03 5.49 13.69
C ARG A 178 -5.53 6.13 12.39
N LEU A 179 -5.17 5.56 11.24
CA LEU A 179 -5.69 6.00 9.93
C LEU A 179 -7.17 5.68 9.82
N GLU A 180 -7.56 4.44 10.14
CA GLU A 180 -8.94 3.99 10.15
C GLU A 180 -9.82 4.85 11.04
N GLU A 181 -9.39 5.11 12.28
CA GLU A 181 -10.13 5.95 13.21
C GLU A 181 -10.36 7.38 12.70
N ASN A 182 -9.36 7.98 12.07
CA ASN A 182 -9.51 9.30 11.47
C ASN A 182 -10.45 9.29 10.25
N PHE A 183 -10.51 8.18 9.50
CA PHE A 183 -11.49 8.02 8.42
C PHE A 183 -12.91 7.77 8.93
N ARG A 184 -13.10 7.08 10.07
CA ARG A 184 -14.42 6.98 10.71
C ARG A 184 -14.99 8.36 11.06
N LYS A 185 -14.17 9.21 11.69
CA LYS A 185 -14.53 10.61 11.97
C LYS A 185 -14.83 11.40 10.71
N LEU A 186 -14.08 11.18 9.64
CA LEU A 186 -14.35 11.82 8.35
C LEU A 186 -15.69 11.35 7.76
N ARG A 187 -16.04 10.06 7.91
CA ARG A 187 -17.33 9.52 7.48
C ARG A 187 -18.49 10.16 8.24
N GLU A 188 -18.36 10.33 9.55
CA GLU A 188 -19.35 11.05 10.37
C GLU A 188 -19.51 12.51 9.90
N GLU A 189 -18.42 13.18 9.52
CA GLU A 189 -18.42 14.56 9.04
C GLU A 189 -19.01 14.73 7.63
N LEU A 190 -18.66 13.87 6.69
CA LEU A 190 -19.02 14.00 5.27
C LEU A 190 -20.26 13.19 4.86
N GLY A 191 -20.67 12.26 5.71
CA GLY A 191 -21.72 11.29 5.44
C GLY A 191 -21.32 10.24 4.43
N GLU A 192 -22.32 9.45 4.08
CA GLU A 192 -22.17 8.26 3.26
C GLU A 192 -22.36 8.52 1.76
N ASP A 193 -21.76 7.65 0.97
CA ASP A 193 -21.82 7.64 -0.49
C ASP A 193 -22.76 6.55 -1.00
N GLU A 194 -23.95 6.92 -1.47
CA GLU A 194 -24.97 5.98 -1.96
C GLU A 194 -24.47 5.11 -3.13
N LEU A 195 -23.62 5.68 -4.00
CA LEU A 195 -23.03 4.95 -5.14
C LEU A 195 -22.14 3.78 -4.67
N PHE A 196 -21.47 3.91 -3.52
CA PHE A 196 -20.70 2.80 -2.95
C PHE A 196 -21.59 1.61 -2.62
N TYR A 197 -22.72 1.81 -1.94
CA TYR A 197 -23.63 0.73 -1.57
C TYR A 197 -24.37 0.13 -2.77
N GLU A 198 -24.82 0.98 -3.71
CA GLU A 198 -25.41 0.53 -4.98
C GLU A 198 -24.48 -0.45 -5.70
N LEU A 199 -23.18 -0.12 -5.78
CA LEU A 199 -22.20 -0.97 -6.42
C LEU A 199 -21.83 -2.18 -5.56
N ALA A 200 -21.77 -2.05 -4.24
CA ALA A 200 -21.51 -3.18 -3.35
C ALA A 200 -22.58 -4.25 -3.48
N GLU A 201 -23.86 -3.85 -3.55
CA GLU A 201 -24.98 -4.75 -3.82
C GLU A 201 -24.89 -5.37 -5.22
N LYS A 202 -24.67 -4.55 -6.26
CA LYS A 202 -24.52 -5.03 -7.64
C LYS A 202 -23.38 -6.02 -7.82
N PHE A 203 -22.29 -5.85 -7.09
CA PHE A 203 -21.15 -6.76 -7.09
C PHE A 203 -21.30 -7.89 -6.06
N GLU A 204 -22.46 -8.05 -5.41
CA GLU A 204 -22.72 -9.11 -4.44
C GLU A 204 -21.68 -9.16 -3.31
N MET A 205 -21.29 -7.99 -2.80
CA MET A 205 -20.25 -7.84 -1.78
C MET A 205 -20.76 -8.17 -0.36
N GLY A 206 -21.86 -8.91 -0.22
CA GLY A 206 -22.48 -9.26 1.06
C GLY A 206 -21.67 -10.22 1.95
N ASN A 207 -20.69 -10.92 1.37
CA ASN A 207 -19.77 -11.77 2.15
C ASN A 207 -18.65 -10.98 2.84
N TRP A 208 -18.54 -9.68 2.60
CA TRP A 208 -17.57 -8.78 3.23
C TRP A 208 -18.28 -7.89 4.25
N ARG A 209 -17.51 -7.41 5.24
CA ARG A 209 -18.01 -6.46 6.23
C ARG A 209 -18.14 -5.07 5.60
N ILE A 210 -19.28 -4.83 4.93
CA ILE A 210 -19.63 -3.51 4.41
C ILE A 210 -19.89 -2.57 5.60
N PRO A 211 -19.23 -1.39 5.65
CA PRO A 211 -19.23 -0.50 6.81
C PRO A 211 -20.49 0.34 6.93
#